data_AF-A0A965AAZ4-F1
#
_entry.id   AF-A0A965AAZ4-F1
#
_cell.length_a   1.000
_cell.length_b   1.000
_cell.length_c   1.000
_cell.angle_alpha   90.00
_cell.angle_beta   90.00
_cell.angle_gamma   90.00
#
_symmetry.space_group_name_H-M   'P 1'
#
loop_
_entity.id
_entity.type
_entity.pdbx_description
1 polymer ?
#
loop_
_entity_poly.entity_id
_entity_poly.type
_entity_poly.pdbx_seq_one_letter_code
_entity_poly.pdbx_strand_id
1 'polypeptide(L)'
;MPAKILIPIYGIHWLYYEIFIFAGLTLKTQFLIEFLQFLIMTKNYFFTILFIITQIWVAEAQKNTVGFYNIENLFDTVDDPTINDEEFLPTGANQWTEARYQQKLTNMATVIAAMNVDILGLGEIENRKVLEDLVQHPALIAKRYQIIHFDMNDGRGVDVALLYKPAAFKPFKTVRIPIYDPAEPKFKTR
;
A
#
# COMPACT_ATOMS: atom_id res chain seq x y z
N MET A 1 45.37 5.44 -2.41
CA MET A 1 44.49 4.26 -2.32
C MET A 1 43.07 4.77 -2.12
N PRO A 2 42.18 4.77 -3.13
CA PRO A 2 40.80 5.16 -2.92
C PRO A 2 39.96 3.95 -2.51
N ALA A 3 39.05 4.22 -1.58
CA ALA A 3 38.21 3.29 -0.87
C ALA A 3 37.26 2.52 -1.79
N LYS A 4 37.09 1.22 -1.50
CA LYS A 4 36.03 0.38 -2.06
C LYS A 4 34.74 0.69 -1.32
N ILE A 5 33.81 1.37 -1.97
CA ILE A 5 32.41 1.44 -1.56
C ILE A 5 31.74 0.17 -2.10
N LEU A 6 31.23 -0.67 -1.19
CA LEU A 6 30.44 -1.85 -1.54
C LEU A 6 29.01 -1.36 -1.89
N ILE A 7 28.69 -1.31 -3.19
CA ILE A 7 27.33 -1.03 -3.66
C ILE A 7 26.53 -2.34 -3.55
N PRO A 8 25.41 -2.38 -2.81
CA PRO A 8 24.57 -3.57 -2.77
C PRO A 8 23.94 -3.79 -4.16
N ILE A 9 24.12 -5.00 -4.68
CA ILE A 9 23.70 -5.40 -6.02
C ILE A 9 22.17 -5.61 -6.03
N TYR A 10 21.40 -4.52 -6.12
CA TYR A 10 19.97 -4.52 -6.42
C TYR A 10 19.68 -4.03 -7.86
N GLY A 11 20.61 -4.25 -8.78
CA GLY A 11 20.57 -3.63 -10.11
C GLY A 11 20.08 -4.50 -11.27
N ILE A 12 19.82 -5.80 -11.10
CA ILE A 12 19.61 -6.67 -12.28
C ILE A 12 18.14 -7.10 -12.42
N HIS A 13 17.45 -7.42 -11.32
CA HIS A 13 16.08 -7.91 -11.40
C HIS A 13 15.04 -6.82 -11.69
N TRP A 14 15.30 -5.56 -11.30
CA TRP A 14 14.46 -4.40 -11.63
C TRP A 14 14.62 -3.98 -13.09
N LEU A 15 15.85 -4.02 -13.62
CA LEU A 15 16.12 -3.72 -15.03
C LEU A 15 15.39 -4.68 -15.96
N TYR A 16 15.25 -5.97 -15.63
CA TYR A 16 14.49 -6.89 -16.49
C TYR A 16 13.01 -6.52 -16.56
N TYR A 17 12.33 -6.22 -15.45
CA TYR A 17 10.91 -5.83 -15.49
C TYR A 17 10.70 -4.48 -16.18
N GLU A 18 11.55 -3.49 -15.92
CA GLU A 18 11.47 -2.23 -16.66
C GLU A 18 11.79 -2.41 -18.13
N ILE A 19 12.80 -3.20 -18.51
CA ILE A 19 13.10 -3.52 -19.92
C ILE A 19 11.94 -4.26 -20.58
N PHE A 20 11.28 -5.22 -19.93
CA PHE A 20 10.14 -5.94 -20.50
C PHE A 20 8.88 -5.05 -20.61
N ILE A 21 8.63 -4.18 -19.62
CA ILE A 21 7.54 -3.20 -19.66
C ILE A 21 7.82 -2.13 -20.72
N PHE A 22 9.04 -1.58 -20.79
CA PHE A 22 9.46 -0.64 -21.82
C PHE A 22 9.44 -1.29 -23.20
N ALA A 23 9.95 -2.52 -23.38
CA ALA A 23 9.93 -3.20 -24.67
C ALA A 23 8.50 -3.48 -25.15
N GLY A 24 7.62 -3.95 -24.26
CA GLY A 24 6.21 -4.18 -24.56
C GLY A 24 5.44 -2.89 -24.87
N LEU A 25 5.72 -1.81 -24.14
CA LEU A 25 5.14 -0.49 -24.41
C LEU A 25 5.65 0.05 -25.76
N THR A 26 6.95 -0.05 -26.02
CA THR A 26 7.59 0.45 -27.26
C THR A 26 7.08 -0.28 -28.50
N LEU A 27 6.93 -1.60 -28.44
CA LEU A 27 6.34 -2.41 -29.53
C LEU A 27 4.88 -2.04 -29.81
N LYS A 28 4.09 -1.81 -28.77
CA LYS A 28 2.68 -1.41 -28.91
C LYS A 28 2.56 0.00 -29.51
N THR A 29 3.41 0.93 -29.11
CA THR A 29 3.45 2.29 -29.67
C THR A 29 3.92 2.30 -31.13
N GLN A 30 4.92 1.49 -31.47
CA GLN A 30 5.44 1.36 -32.83
C GLN A 30 4.37 0.81 -33.80
N PHE A 31 3.66 -0.24 -33.40
CA PHE A 31 2.56 -0.81 -34.18
C PHE A 31 1.43 0.22 -34.43
N LEU A 32 1.10 1.03 -33.43
CA LEU A 32 0.07 2.08 -33.57
C LEU A 32 0.48 3.17 -34.56
N ILE A 33 1.76 3.55 -34.58
CA ILE A 33 2.30 4.52 -35.53
C ILE A 33 2.24 3.96 -36.96
N GLU A 34 2.67 2.71 -37.17
CA GLU A 34 2.64 2.06 -38.49
C GLU A 34 1.21 1.87 -39.00
N PHE A 35 0.29 1.49 -38.12
CA PHE A 35 -1.13 1.35 -38.47
C PHE A 35 -1.77 2.70 -38.81
N LEU A 36 -1.44 3.78 -38.08
CA LEU A 36 -1.91 5.12 -38.41
C LEU A 36 -1.35 5.61 -39.75
N GLN A 37 -0.07 5.35 -40.03
CA GLN A 37 0.55 5.65 -41.32
C GLN A 37 -0.12 4.89 -42.46
N PHE A 38 -0.47 3.62 -42.26
CA PHE A 38 -1.21 2.82 -43.24
C PHE A 38 -2.61 3.41 -43.52
N LEU A 39 -3.36 3.79 -42.49
CA LEU A 39 -4.68 4.43 -42.66
C LEU A 39 -4.59 5.77 -43.41
N ILE A 40 -3.56 6.58 -43.12
CA ILE A 40 -3.30 7.84 -43.83
C ILE A 40 -2.92 7.57 -45.30
N MET A 41 -2.09 6.56 -45.55
CA MET A 41 -1.62 6.18 -46.90
C MET A 41 -2.76 5.71 -47.81
N THR A 42 -3.77 5.04 -47.26
CA THR A 42 -4.97 4.60 -48.01
C THR A 42 -5.96 5.74 -48.32
N LYS A 43 -5.70 6.97 -47.84
CA LYS A 43 -6.57 8.16 -47.98
C LYS A 43 -8.01 7.93 -47.50
N ASN A 44 -8.21 6.98 -46.59
CA ASN A 44 -9.53 6.68 -46.05
C ASN A 44 -9.74 7.43 -44.72
N TYR A 45 -9.98 8.73 -44.84
CA TYR A 45 -10.11 9.66 -43.72
C TYR A 45 -11.22 9.27 -42.73
N PHE A 46 -12.24 8.53 -43.16
CA PHE A 46 -13.29 8.01 -42.29
C PHE A 46 -12.73 7.02 -41.25
N PHE A 47 -11.91 6.04 -41.67
CA PHE A 47 -11.31 5.07 -40.75
C PHE A 47 -10.22 5.70 -39.88
N THR A 48 -9.49 6.70 -40.38
CA THR A 48 -8.53 7.46 -39.57
C THR A 48 -9.23 8.22 -38.44
N ILE A 49 -10.34 8.89 -38.75
CA ILE A 49 -11.13 9.62 -37.74
C ILE A 49 -11.75 8.64 -36.73
N LEU A 50 -12.33 7.52 -37.20
CA LEU A 50 -12.88 6.49 -36.33
C LEU A 50 -11.81 5.91 -35.40
N PHE A 51 -10.63 5.60 -35.92
CA PHE A 51 -9.50 5.09 -35.13
C PHE A 51 -9.06 6.10 -34.07
N ILE A 52 -8.87 7.37 -34.43
CA ILE A 52 -8.52 8.45 -33.48
C ILE A 52 -9.59 8.57 -32.38
N ILE A 53 -10.88 8.55 -32.74
CA ILE A 53 -11.98 8.59 -31.78
C ILE A 53 -11.88 7.39 -30.83
N THR A 54 -11.66 6.16 -31.33
CA THR A 54 -11.53 4.98 -30.46
C THR A 54 -10.35 5.09 -29.49
N GLN A 55 -9.22 5.70 -29.90
CA GLN A 55 -8.07 5.89 -29.00
C GLN A 55 -8.36 6.91 -27.91
N ILE A 56 -9.16 7.95 -28.20
CA ILE A 56 -9.59 8.93 -27.20
C ILE A 56 -10.45 8.27 -26.11
N TRP A 57 -11.36 7.36 -26.49
CA TRP A 57 -12.18 6.61 -25.53
C TRP A 57 -11.39 5.60 -24.68
N VAL A 58 -10.30 5.06 -25.23
CA VAL A 58 -9.42 4.11 -24.52
C VAL A 58 -8.47 4.82 -23.54
N ALA A 59 -8.26 6.13 -23.68
CA ALA A 59 -7.29 6.90 -22.89
C ALA A 59 -7.76 7.29 -21.47
N GLU A 60 -8.80 6.66 -20.92
CA GLU A 60 -9.16 6.86 -19.52
C GLU A 60 -8.20 6.07 -18.62
N ALA A 61 -7.16 6.77 -18.15
CA ALA A 61 -6.19 6.20 -17.23
C ALA A 61 -6.89 5.87 -15.90
N GLN A 62 -6.81 4.61 -15.47
CA GLN A 62 -7.25 4.19 -14.14
C GLN A 62 -6.45 4.96 -13.07
N LYS A 63 -7.12 5.87 -12.36
CA LYS A 63 -6.53 6.62 -11.25
C LYS A 63 -6.66 5.80 -9.98
N ASN A 64 -5.56 5.23 -9.51
CA ASN A 64 -5.49 4.61 -8.20
C ASN A 64 -4.98 5.63 -7.17
N THR A 65 -5.61 5.68 -6.01
CA THR A 65 -5.26 6.60 -4.93
C THR A 65 -4.48 5.88 -3.84
N VAL A 66 -3.39 6.51 -3.37
CA VAL A 66 -2.54 5.98 -2.31
C VAL A 66 -2.45 7.01 -1.18
N GLY A 67 -2.59 6.55 0.05
CA GLY A 67 -2.44 7.37 1.25
C GLY A 67 -1.59 6.70 2.31
N PHE A 68 -1.19 7.49 3.30
CA PHE A 68 -0.58 7.01 4.53
C PHE A 68 -1.24 7.71 5.71
N TYR A 69 -1.53 6.96 6.78
CA TYR A 69 -2.14 7.49 7.98
C TYR A 69 -1.51 6.87 9.24
N ASN A 70 -0.86 7.70 10.06
CA ASN A 70 -0.50 7.29 11.41
C ASN A 70 -1.74 7.38 12.30
N ILE A 71 -2.13 6.27 12.94
CA ILE A 71 -3.34 6.18 13.77
C ILE A 71 -3.07 6.55 15.24
N GLU A 72 -1.84 6.95 15.57
CA GLU A 72 -1.43 7.41 16.91
C GLU A 72 -1.67 6.31 17.97
N ASN A 73 -1.11 5.12 17.77
CA ASN A 73 -1.29 3.91 18.59
C ASN A 73 -2.72 3.33 18.62
N LEU A 74 -2.99 2.31 17.83
CA LEU A 74 -4.21 1.49 17.93
C LEU A 74 -3.90 0.15 18.60
N PHE A 75 -4.13 0.12 19.92
CA PHE A 75 -4.04 -1.06 20.77
C PHE A 75 -5.45 -1.59 21.09
N ASP A 76 -5.56 -2.90 21.26
CA ASP A 76 -6.70 -3.55 21.88
C ASP A 76 -6.64 -3.39 23.40
N THR A 77 -7.43 -4.15 24.16
CA THR A 77 -7.57 -3.99 25.62
C THR A 77 -7.07 -5.21 26.39
N VAL A 78 -6.33 -6.09 25.73
CA VAL A 78 -5.83 -7.36 26.26
C VAL A 78 -4.32 -7.27 26.41
N ASP A 79 -3.84 -7.52 27.63
CA ASP A 79 -2.42 -7.53 27.99
C ASP A 79 -1.64 -8.59 27.18
N ASP A 80 -0.67 -8.14 26.40
CA ASP A 80 0.35 -8.99 25.77
C ASP A 80 1.70 -8.83 26.49
N PRO A 81 2.11 -9.84 27.29
CA PRO A 81 3.34 -9.76 28.10
C PRO A 81 4.64 -9.79 27.27
N THR A 82 4.56 -9.85 25.95
CA THR A 82 5.71 -9.85 25.04
C THR A 82 6.05 -8.46 24.49
N ILE A 83 5.17 -7.47 24.68
CA ILE A 83 5.31 -6.09 24.23
C ILE A 83 5.04 -5.12 25.39
N ASN A 84 5.34 -3.83 25.21
CA ASN A 84 5.08 -2.80 26.21
C ASN A 84 3.74 -2.10 25.93
N ASP A 85 2.62 -2.75 26.23
CA ASP A 85 1.25 -2.25 26.01
C ASP A 85 0.54 -1.83 27.31
N GLU A 86 1.20 -1.88 28.47
CA GLU A 86 0.52 -1.78 29.78
C GLU A 86 -0.12 -0.41 30.01
N GLU A 87 0.36 0.63 29.34
CA GLU A 87 -0.27 1.95 29.36
C GLU A 87 -1.63 1.97 28.66
N PHE A 88 -1.85 1.06 27.70
CA PHE A 88 -3.08 0.86 26.92
C PHE A 88 -3.96 -0.27 27.47
N LEU A 89 -3.91 -0.51 28.78
CA LEU A 89 -4.87 -1.37 29.47
C LEU A 89 -5.94 -0.56 30.21
N PRO A 90 -7.10 -1.17 30.54
CA PRO A 90 -8.13 -0.50 31.34
C PRO A 90 -7.62 -0.01 32.71
N THR A 91 -6.66 -0.74 33.28
CA THR A 91 -5.96 -0.41 34.53
C THR A 91 -4.66 0.37 34.33
N GLY A 92 -4.27 0.60 33.06
CA GLY A 92 -3.07 1.31 32.67
C GLY A 92 -3.16 2.82 32.85
N ALA A 93 -2.05 3.51 32.59
CA ALA A 93 -1.94 4.96 32.71
C ALA A 93 -2.96 5.71 31.83
N ASN A 94 -3.23 5.19 30.62
CA ASN A 94 -4.19 5.79 29.69
C ASN A 94 -5.63 5.31 29.92
N GLN A 95 -5.90 4.47 30.94
CA GLN A 95 -7.23 3.94 31.25
C GLN A 95 -7.97 3.48 30.00
N TRP A 96 -7.29 2.66 29.20
CA TRP A 96 -7.75 2.26 27.87
C TRP A 96 -8.85 1.20 27.99
N THR A 97 -10.08 1.67 28.17
CA THR A 97 -11.26 0.81 28.29
C THR A 97 -11.79 0.41 26.91
N GLU A 98 -12.58 -0.66 26.87
CA GLU A 98 -13.30 -1.08 25.66
C GLU A 98 -14.09 0.08 25.02
N ALA A 99 -14.70 0.95 25.83
CA ALA A 99 -15.41 2.12 25.32
C ALA A 99 -14.49 3.12 24.60
N ARG A 100 -13.26 3.34 25.10
CA ARG A 100 -12.26 4.20 24.44
C ARG A 100 -11.73 3.56 23.17
N TYR A 101 -11.48 2.25 23.21
CA TYR A 101 -11.09 1.47 22.04
C TYR A 101 -12.13 1.58 20.91
N GLN A 102 -13.40 1.30 21.20
CA GLN A 102 -14.49 1.41 20.23
C GLN A 102 -14.68 2.84 19.70
N GLN A 103 -14.54 3.85 20.57
CA GLN A 103 -14.59 5.25 20.14
C GLN A 103 -13.43 5.60 19.19
N LYS A 104 -12.21 5.11 19.47
CA LYS A 104 -11.07 5.29 18.58
C LYS A 104 -11.28 4.59 17.26
N LEU A 105 -11.73 3.33 17.25
CA LEU A 105 -12.09 2.61 16.02
C LEU A 105 -13.11 3.40 15.19
N THR A 106 -14.15 3.95 15.83
CA THR A 106 -15.17 4.77 15.16
C THR A 106 -14.55 6.00 14.50
N ASN A 107 -13.69 6.73 15.22
CA ASN A 107 -13.04 7.92 14.72
C ASN A 107 -12.12 7.60 13.53
N MET A 108 -11.28 6.58 13.66
CA MET A 108 -10.35 6.15 12.60
C MET A 108 -11.11 5.64 11.38
N ALA A 109 -12.15 4.85 11.58
CA ALA A 109 -12.98 4.32 10.51
C ALA A 109 -13.66 5.45 9.72
N THR A 110 -14.14 6.48 10.41
CA THR A 110 -14.76 7.66 9.80
C THR A 110 -13.76 8.41 8.91
N VAL A 111 -12.55 8.66 9.41
CA VAL A 111 -11.49 9.34 8.65
C VAL A 111 -11.10 8.52 7.41
N ILE A 112 -10.88 7.21 7.56
CA ILE A 112 -10.50 6.33 6.45
C ILE A 112 -11.61 6.23 5.41
N ALA A 113 -12.88 6.15 5.85
CA ALA A 113 -14.03 6.13 4.95
C ALA A 113 -14.13 7.44 4.14
N ALA A 114 -13.84 8.58 4.77
CA ALA A 114 -13.83 9.89 4.11
C ALA A 114 -12.66 10.06 3.14
N MET A 115 -11.46 9.58 3.47
CA MET A 115 -10.31 9.58 2.56
C MET A 115 -10.59 8.76 1.30
N ASN A 116 -11.28 7.62 1.44
CA ASN A 116 -11.69 6.74 0.35
C ASN A 116 -10.55 6.33 -0.60
N VAL A 117 -9.33 6.19 -0.10
CA VAL A 117 -8.16 5.80 -0.91
C VAL A 117 -8.22 4.33 -1.33
N ASP A 118 -7.50 3.93 -2.38
CA ASP A 118 -7.50 2.55 -2.87
C ASP A 118 -6.46 1.69 -2.16
N ILE A 119 -5.35 2.31 -1.77
CA ILE A 119 -4.27 1.72 -0.99
C ILE A 119 -3.95 2.68 0.16
N LEU A 120 -3.95 2.18 1.40
CA LEU A 120 -3.66 2.96 2.58
C LEU A 120 -2.60 2.27 3.42
N GLY A 121 -1.43 2.91 3.55
CA GLY A 121 -0.47 2.54 4.57
C GLY A 121 -0.95 3.04 5.95
N LEU A 122 -0.82 2.21 6.97
CA LEU A 122 -1.11 2.54 8.35
C LEU A 122 0.15 2.35 9.20
N GLY A 123 0.34 3.25 10.16
CA GLY A 123 1.37 3.12 11.20
C GLY A 123 0.77 3.11 12.60
N GLU A 124 1.58 2.61 13.54
CA GLU A 124 1.24 2.52 14.96
C GLU A 124 0.05 1.59 15.24
N ILE A 125 0.13 0.40 14.67
CA ILE A 125 -0.87 -0.66 14.80
C ILE A 125 -0.33 -1.73 15.73
N GLU A 126 -1.04 -2.10 16.78
CA GLU A 126 -0.53 -3.13 17.68
C GLU A 126 -0.42 -4.51 17.02
N ASN A 127 -1.51 -4.97 16.39
CA ASN A 127 -1.59 -6.33 15.87
C ASN A 127 -2.60 -6.46 14.73
N ARG A 128 -2.76 -7.68 14.21
CA ARG A 128 -3.76 -7.97 13.17
C ARG A 128 -5.20 -7.83 13.67
N LYS A 129 -5.49 -8.12 14.95
CA LYS A 129 -6.84 -8.09 15.51
C LYS A 129 -7.44 -6.68 15.45
N VAL A 130 -6.68 -5.66 15.82
CA VAL A 130 -7.16 -4.27 15.75
C VAL A 130 -7.47 -3.81 14.31
N LEU A 131 -6.74 -4.33 13.32
CA LEU A 131 -7.02 -4.07 11.90
C LEU A 131 -8.31 -4.76 11.45
N GLU A 132 -8.52 -5.99 11.90
CA GLU A 132 -9.73 -6.76 11.60
C GLU A 132 -10.97 -6.09 12.18
N ASP A 133 -10.89 -5.56 13.39
CA ASP A 133 -11.96 -4.76 14.00
C ASP A 133 -12.20 -3.47 13.23
N LEU A 134 -11.13 -2.77 12.83
CA LEU A 134 -11.20 -1.54 12.04
C LEU A 134 -11.87 -1.74 10.69
N VAL A 135 -11.49 -2.77 9.92
CA VAL A 135 -12.09 -3.01 8.58
C VAL A 135 -13.51 -3.58 8.66
N GLN A 136 -13.88 -4.22 9.77
CA GLN A 136 -15.24 -4.69 10.03
C GLN A 136 -16.17 -3.60 10.58
N HIS A 137 -15.63 -2.46 11.01
CA HIS A 137 -16.43 -1.35 11.51
C HIS A 137 -17.51 -0.92 10.49
N PRO A 138 -18.76 -0.61 10.91
CA PRO A 138 -19.86 -0.29 9.99
C PRO A 138 -19.57 0.82 8.97
N ALA A 139 -18.75 1.80 9.34
CA ALA A 139 -18.32 2.87 8.43
C ALA A 139 -17.37 2.41 7.31
N LEU A 140 -16.65 1.29 7.50
CA LEU A 140 -15.61 0.80 6.60
C LEU A 140 -15.96 -0.50 5.88
N ILE A 141 -16.83 -1.34 6.44
CA ILE A 141 -17.10 -2.69 5.92
C ILE A 141 -17.52 -2.69 4.44
N ALA A 142 -18.26 -1.68 4.00
CA ALA A 142 -18.70 -1.52 2.60
C ALA A 142 -17.53 -1.26 1.63
N LYS A 143 -16.39 -0.74 2.11
CA LYS A 143 -15.18 -0.48 1.32
C LYS A 143 -14.41 -1.76 0.99
N ARG A 144 -14.66 -2.85 1.73
CA ARG A 144 -14.06 -4.18 1.51
C ARG A 144 -12.53 -4.15 1.44
N TYR A 145 -11.90 -3.40 2.34
CA TYR A 145 -10.44 -3.42 2.47
C TYR A 145 -9.95 -4.83 2.81
N GLN A 146 -8.77 -5.16 2.31
CA GLN A 146 -8.00 -6.33 2.70
C GLN A 146 -6.70 -5.89 3.36
N ILE A 147 -6.17 -6.73 4.25
CA ILE A 147 -5.07 -6.38 5.16
C ILE A 147 -3.79 -7.11 4.75
N ILE A 148 -2.71 -6.37 4.54
CA ILE A 148 -1.33 -6.86 4.59
C ILE A 148 -0.71 -6.35 5.90
N HIS A 149 -0.23 -7.27 6.73
CA HIS A 149 0.35 -7.00 8.05
C HIS A 149 1.45 -8.02 8.34
N PHE A 150 2.50 -7.60 9.04
CA PHE A 150 3.56 -8.46 9.53
C PHE A 150 3.93 -8.04 10.93
N ASP A 151 3.95 -8.99 11.87
CA ASP A 151 4.34 -8.68 13.24
C ASP A 151 5.85 -8.38 13.29
N MET A 152 6.20 -7.19 13.78
CA MET A 152 7.58 -6.69 13.71
C MET A 152 8.40 -7.15 14.91
N ASN A 153 7.75 -7.57 15.99
CA ASN A 153 8.39 -7.93 17.25
C ASN A 153 9.29 -6.76 17.73
N ASP A 154 8.79 -5.54 17.55
CA ASP A 154 9.30 -4.32 18.18
C ASP A 154 8.87 -4.37 19.66
N GLY A 155 9.79 -4.06 20.57
CA GLY A 155 9.47 -4.01 22.01
C GLY A 155 8.44 -2.93 22.36
N ARG A 156 8.20 -1.96 21.46
CA ARG A 156 7.12 -0.98 21.59
C ARG A 156 5.72 -1.56 21.29
N GLY A 157 5.64 -2.75 20.68
CA GLY A 157 4.37 -3.38 20.35
C GLY A 157 3.58 -2.68 19.25
N VAL A 158 4.25 -2.01 18.30
CA VAL A 158 3.56 -1.38 17.16
C VAL A 158 4.21 -1.69 15.82
N ASP A 159 3.36 -1.90 14.84
CA ASP A 159 3.67 -2.35 13.49
C ASP A 159 3.18 -1.34 12.43
N VAL A 160 3.53 -1.61 11.17
CA VAL A 160 2.92 -0.99 9.99
C VAL A 160 2.05 -2.00 9.22
N ALA A 161 0.96 -1.49 8.67
CA ALA A 161 0.01 -2.27 7.87
C ALA A 161 -0.28 -1.60 6.54
N LEU A 162 -0.84 -2.37 5.61
CA LEU A 162 -1.37 -1.85 4.36
C LEU A 162 -2.78 -2.39 4.13
N LEU A 163 -3.74 -1.47 4.07
CA LEU A 163 -5.10 -1.74 3.62
C LEU A 163 -5.20 -1.50 2.12
N TYR A 164 -5.89 -2.37 1.39
CA TYR A 164 -6.11 -2.19 -0.04
C TYR A 164 -7.49 -2.67 -0.49
N LYS A 165 -8.06 -2.03 -1.51
CA LYS A 165 -9.30 -2.48 -2.15
C LYS A 165 -8.96 -3.49 -3.26
N PRO A 166 -9.42 -4.75 -3.19
CA PRO A 166 -9.11 -5.77 -4.21
C PRO A 166 -9.57 -5.42 -5.63
N ALA A 167 -10.59 -4.56 -5.75
CA ALA A 167 -11.08 -4.07 -7.03
C ALA A 167 -10.09 -3.13 -7.75
N ALA A 168 -9.22 -2.45 -6.99
CA ALA A 168 -8.26 -1.47 -7.52
C ALA A 168 -6.81 -2.00 -7.51
N PHE A 169 -6.48 -2.89 -6.58
CA PHE A 169 -5.13 -3.39 -6.39
C PHE A 169 -5.11 -4.88 -6.01
N LYS A 170 -4.22 -5.64 -6.65
CA LYS A 170 -3.92 -7.03 -6.29
C LYS A 170 -2.43 -7.17 -6.02
N PRO A 171 -2.00 -7.48 -4.78
CA PRO A 171 -0.59 -7.64 -4.48
C PRO A 171 0.01 -8.82 -5.26
N PHE A 172 1.15 -8.59 -5.90
CA PHE A 172 1.91 -9.65 -6.58
C PHE A 172 2.84 -10.38 -5.60
N LYS A 173 3.49 -9.63 -4.70
CA LYS A 173 4.42 -10.14 -3.71
C LYS A 173 4.41 -9.24 -2.47
N THR A 174 4.49 -9.84 -1.29
CA THR A 174 4.64 -9.14 -0.02
C THR A 174 5.91 -9.66 0.67
N VAL A 175 6.75 -8.75 1.16
CA VAL A 175 8.00 -9.09 1.84
C VAL A 175 8.21 -8.10 2.97
N ARG A 176 8.57 -8.59 4.15
CA ARG A 176 9.06 -7.77 5.25
C ARG A 176 10.55 -7.49 5.02
N ILE A 177 10.95 -6.22 5.07
CA ILE A 177 12.34 -5.79 4.95
C ILE A 177 12.82 -5.35 6.34
N PRO A 178 13.58 -6.18 7.06
CA PRO A 178 14.13 -5.77 8.35
C PRO A 178 15.20 -4.69 8.13
N ILE A 179 15.19 -3.63 8.94
CA ILE A 179 16.29 -2.67 8.97
C ILE A 179 17.37 -3.23 9.90
N TYR A 180 18.59 -3.29 9.38
CA TYR A 180 19.77 -3.67 10.16
C TYR A 180 20.62 -2.43 10.38
N ASP A 181 20.79 -2.02 11.64
CA ASP A 181 21.74 -1.01 12.03
C ASP A 181 23.01 -1.69 12.60
N PRO A 182 24.18 -1.56 11.95
CA PRO A 182 25.44 -2.09 12.47
C PRO A 182 25.84 -1.49 13.83
N ALA A 183 25.41 -0.25 14.14
CA ALA A 183 25.67 0.39 15.43
C ALA A 183 24.77 -0.16 16.53
N GLU A 184 23.58 -0.65 16.17
CA GLU A 184 22.60 -1.24 17.09
C GLU A 184 22.11 -2.61 16.59
N PRO A 185 22.98 -3.65 16.58
CA PRO A 185 22.65 -4.95 15.97
C PRO A 185 21.54 -5.74 16.69
N LYS A 186 21.13 -5.29 17.88
CA LYS A 186 19.99 -5.84 18.64
C LYS A 186 18.70 -5.03 18.43
N PHE A 187 18.78 -3.85 17.81
CA PHE A 187 17.63 -3.01 17.55
C PHE A 187 16.78 -3.67 16.47
N LYS A 188 15.52 -3.96 16.83
CA LYS A 188 14.51 -4.45 15.90
C LYS A 188 13.69 -3.24 15.49
N THR A 189 13.60 -2.97 14.20
CA THR A 189 12.79 -1.87 13.69
C THR A 189 11.43 -2.33 13.22
N ARG A 190 10.52 -1.35 13.16
CA ARG A 190 9.42 -1.31 12.20
C ARG A 190 9.87 -1.48 10.75
#